data_AF-A0A8J7FQ06-F1
#
_entry.id   AF-A0A8J7FQ06-F1
#
_cell.length_a   1.000
_cell.length_b   1.000
_cell.length_c   1.000
_cell.angle_alpha   90.00
_cell.angle_beta   90.00
_cell.angle_gamma   90.00
#
_symmetry.space_group_name_H-M   'P 1'
#
loop_
_entity.id
_entity.type
_entity.pdbx_description
1 polymer ?
#
loop_
_entity_poly.entity_id
_entity_poly.type
_entity_poly.pdbx_seq_one_letter_code
_entity_poly.pdbx_strand_id
1 'polypeptide(L)'
;MKKLLLTLIPMIVGTYSSAQCFSDENGKRLEPVISTFATKGSGKYKNEILWLNWGASSPTSIKGSSKVLSTSDYSNAEIKITNDKYFCVKTKIIKVSQVTSDVIDKAWSIMDETYTNEGNTLYHILRSSNQGDYSEIELESHAFVLSRKSANDPFVNEPVRIKGLIIADAESANTNEYLTLTSKGKWDIIEFVNLITDNIKYNYKIKKVTNIDNTSTITMGYGQDKAQAAIAMLNFDADAYSSLSDSYKVNYKSTFKGTGRTSISIGLLTPYADFGDAPESYGAPIHFIDNVQLRKDNLGDKVAETNIGTSKSFVAGGLEKPNTNYVGTLGPDANPMPVYSKDALGDDYTYNYDGTRNVLTNEEDSWPKKFQSFSYKTVDSNKYPIGALISAEIPVKVNRSSVIAGWIDFNLNGKFDDSERVFKKVDVNDSKVLLEWKIPQNRKPFSTYARIRLFDLVEVSKSNQTIDESLLSPSSDVVGGEVEDHHMKILPSAVSNPMILNSTPIYKSFD
;
A
#
# COMPACT_ATOMS: atom_id res chain seq x y z
N MET A 1 -50.59 9.54 -50.75
CA MET A 1 -49.31 10.21 -50.44
C MET A 1 -49.47 11.07 -49.19
N LYS A 2 -49.15 10.53 -48.00
CA LYS A 2 -48.95 11.30 -46.76
C LYS A 2 -47.58 10.88 -46.24
N LYS A 3 -46.60 11.77 -46.34
CA LYS A 3 -45.24 11.53 -45.84
C LYS A 3 -45.27 11.67 -44.32
N LEU A 4 -44.90 10.59 -43.64
CA LEU A 4 -44.68 10.53 -42.20
C LEU A 4 -43.37 11.29 -41.90
N LEU A 5 -43.46 12.35 -41.10
CA LEU A 5 -42.30 13.10 -40.63
C LEU A 5 -41.69 12.31 -39.46
N LEU A 6 -40.53 11.69 -39.68
CA LEU A 6 -39.77 11.00 -38.65
C LEU A 6 -38.95 12.04 -37.87
N THR A 7 -39.39 12.39 -36.68
CA THR A 7 -38.63 13.22 -35.73
C THR A 7 -37.43 12.42 -35.22
N LEU A 8 -36.22 12.83 -35.59
CA LEU A 8 -34.97 12.40 -34.96
C LEU A 8 -34.96 12.92 -33.51
N ILE A 9 -35.01 12.01 -32.55
CA ILE A 9 -34.63 12.28 -31.15
C ILE A 9 -33.10 12.27 -31.12
N PRO A 10 -32.41 13.32 -30.66
CA PRO A 10 -30.98 13.23 -30.43
C PRO A 10 -30.78 12.34 -29.21
N MET A 11 -30.25 11.14 -29.46
CA MET A 11 -29.72 10.27 -28.42
C MET A 11 -28.47 10.99 -27.87
N ILE A 12 -28.61 11.66 -26.73
CA ILE A 12 -27.47 12.17 -25.96
C ILE A 12 -26.74 10.93 -25.45
N VAL A 13 -25.76 10.46 -26.22
CA VAL A 13 -24.78 9.49 -25.72
C VAL A 13 -23.87 10.30 -24.80
N GLY A 14 -24.14 10.25 -23.51
CA GLY A 14 -23.21 10.72 -22.50
C GLY A 14 -21.91 9.94 -22.67
N THR A 15 -20.88 10.59 -23.20
CA THR A 15 -19.52 10.08 -23.12
C THR A 15 -19.10 10.19 -21.66
N TYR A 16 -19.36 9.15 -20.88
CA TYR A 16 -18.87 9.08 -19.52
C TYR A 16 -17.36 8.89 -19.58
N SER A 17 -16.63 9.95 -19.23
CA SER A 17 -15.18 9.90 -19.08
C SER A 17 -14.83 9.17 -17.79
N SER A 18 -13.85 8.27 -17.84
CA SER A 18 -13.24 7.69 -16.65
C SER A 18 -12.41 8.76 -15.96
N ALA A 19 -12.95 9.44 -14.95
CA ALA A 19 -12.16 10.42 -14.21
C ALA A 19 -10.98 9.71 -13.54
N GLN A 20 -9.81 10.33 -13.67
CA GLN A 20 -8.54 9.95 -13.08
C GLN A 20 -8.13 11.08 -12.14
N CYS A 21 -7.22 10.84 -11.18
CA CYS A 21 -6.70 11.90 -10.32
C CYS A 21 -6.28 13.12 -11.17
N PHE A 22 -6.46 14.34 -10.67
CA PHE A 22 -5.98 15.55 -11.36
C PHE A 22 -6.48 15.72 -12.81
N SER A 23 -7.70 15.25 -13.10
CA SER A 23 -8.38 15.45 -14.38
C SER A 23 -9.67 16.25 -14.17
N ASP A 24 -10.18 16.88 -15.23
CA ASP A 24 -11.51 17.51 -15.19
C ASP A 24 -12.64 16.47 -15.27
N GLU A 25 -13.89 16.94 -15.20
CA GLU A 25 -15.10 16.11 -15.32
C GLU A 25 -15.21 15.36 -16.66
N ASN A 26 -14.50 15.83 -17.69
CA ASN A 26 -14.41 15.19 -19.00
C ASN A 26 -13.19 14.26 -19.10
N GLY A 27 -12.48 14.03 -17.99
CA GLY A 27 -11.27 13.19 -17.89
C GLY A 27 -10.07 13.75 -18.64
N LYS A 28 -10.07 15.04 -18.99
CA LYS A 28 -8.88 15.69 -19.51
C LYS A 28 -7.91 15.91 -18.36
N ARG A 29 -6.70 15.37 -18.49
CA ARG A 29 -5.62 15.54 -17.51
C ARG A 29 -5.25 17.03 -17.35
N LEU A 30 -5.33 17.54 -16.13
CA LEU A 30 -5.03 18.93 -15.77
C LEU A 30 -3.65 19.09 -15.14
N GLU A 31 -3.16 18.07 -14.44
CA GLU A 31 -1.82 18.04 -13.86
C GLU A 31 -1.10 16.72 -14.17
N PRO A 32 0.24 16.73 -14.33
CA PRO A 32 1.01 15.54 -14.66
C PRO A 32 1.04 14.53 -13.52
N VAL A 33 0.92 13.25 -13.86
CA VAL A 33 1.17 12.12 -12.94
C VAL A 33 2.45 11.45 -13.39
N ILE A 34 3.52 11.70 -12.65
CA ILE A 34 4.88 11.30 -13.05
C ILE A 34 5.66 10.58 -11.94
N SER A 35 5.21 10.66 -10.69
CA SER A 35 5.79 9.87 -9.59
C SER A 35 5.49 8.39 -9.78
N THR A 36 6.40 7.51 -9.36
CA THR A 36 6.26 6.06 -9.55
C THR A 36 6.99 5.28 -8.46
N PHE A 37 6.56 4.04 -8.24
CA PHE A 37 7.36 3.04 -7.53
C PHE A 37 8.59 2.66 -8.35
N ALA A 38 9.60 2.10 -7.68
CA ALA A 38 10.76 1.57 -8.36
C ALA A 38 10.35 0.38 -9.24
N THR A 39 10.59 0.48 -10.55
CA THR A 39 10.20 -0.57 -11.52
C THR A 39 11.21 -1.71 -11.60
N LYS A 40 12.40 -1.50 -11.03
CA LYS A 40 13.56 -2.41 -11.07
C LYS A 40 14.35 -2.24 -9.77
N GLY A 41 15.38 -3.06 -9.62
CA GLY A 41 16.21 -3.08 -8.44
C GLY A 41 15.58 -3.91 -7.34
N SER A 42 16.29 -3.91 -6.23
CA SER A 42 16.20 -4.97 -5.25
C SER A 42 16.10 -4.42 -3.82
N GLY A 43 15.98 -3.09 -3.70
CA GLY A 43 15.70 -2.41 -2.45
C GLY A 43 14.55 -3.04 -1.68
N LYS A 44 14.71 -3.11 -0.35
CA LYS A 44 13.78 -3.81 0.54
C LYS A 44 12.35 -3.24 0.48
N TYR A 45 12.22 -1.94 0.20
CA TYR A 45 10.95 -1.20 0.24
C TYR A 45 10.51 -0.68 -1.14
N LYS A 46 10.87 -1.39 -2.22
CA LYS A 46 10.61 -0.96 -3.59
C LYS A 46 9.12 -0.78 -3.94
N ASN A 47 8.23 -1.48 -3.22
CA ASN A 47 6.79 -1.47 -3.45
C ASN A 47 6.04 -0.51 -2.51
N GLU A 48 6.73 0.03 -1.51
CA GLU A 48 6.16 0.86 -0.45
C GLU A 48 6.54 2.34 -0.62
N ILE A 49 7.72 2.59 -1.21
CA ILE A 49 8.24 3.92 -1.48
C ILE A 49 7.79 4.40 -2.86
N LEU A 50 6.92 5.40 -2.87
CA LEU A 50 6.59 6.16 -4.07
C LEU A 50 7.63 7.26 -4.26
N TRP A 51 8.45 7.15 -5.31
CA TRP A 51 9.46 8.15 -5.63
C TRP A 51 8.87 9.34 -6.37
N LEU A 52 9.22 10.54 -5.91
CA LEU A 52 8.80 11.79 -6.54
C LEU A 52 9.71 12.09 -7.75
N ASN A 53 9.08 12.32 -8.90
CA ASN A 53 9.76 12.66 -10.15
C ASN A 53 9.43 14.09 -10.55
N TRP A 54 10.38 14.76 -11.18
CA TRP A 54 10.29 16.21 -11.39
C TRP A 54 10.45 16.62 -12.85
N GLY A 55 10.04 17.85 -13.13
CA GLY A 55 10.27 18.44 -14.44
C GLY A 55 9.28 18.02 -15.51
N ALA A 56 8.02 17.70 -15.16
CA ALA A 56 6.97 17.63 -16.18
C ALA A 56 6.91 18.92 -17.02
N SER A 57 6.69 18.75 -18.32
CA SER A 57 6.58 19.83 -19.30
C SER A 57 5.12 20.15 -19.66
N SER A 58 4.19 19.24 -19.38
CA SER A 58 2.76 19.41 -19.65
C SER A 58 1.92 18.53 -18.72
N PRO A 59 0.61 18.78 -18.58
CA PRO A 59 -0.31 17.91 -17.83
C PRO A 59 -0.32 16.44 -18.28
N THR A 60 -0.03 16.16 -19.55
CA THR A 60 -0.06 14.78 -20.09
C THR A 60 1.30 14.09 -20.02
N SER A 61 2.29 14.70 -19.37
CA SER A 61 3.60 14.08 -19.19
C SER A 61 3.47 12.81 -18.34
N ILE A 62 4.00 11.70 -18.84
CA ILE A 62 4.06 10.40 -18.14
C ILE A 62 5.41 10.15 -17.45
N LYS A 63 6.35 11.08 -17.62
CA LYS A 63 7.67 11.09 -16.96
C LYS A 63 8.16 12.53 -16.81
N GLY A 64 9.15 12.70 -15.94
CA GLY A 64 9.87 13.96 -15.79
C GLY A 64 10.69 14.37 -17.02
N SER A 65 11.33 15.54 -16.93
CA SER A 65 12.33 16.01 -17.90
C SER A 65 13.39 16.84 -17.17
N SER A 66 14.59 16.97 -17.74
CA SER A 66 15.62 17.81 -17.12
C SER A 66 15.28 19.29 -17.29
N LYS A 67 15.07 20.02 -16.19
CA LYS A 67 14.81 21.47 -16.22
C LYS A 67 15.16 22.14 -14.89
N VAL A 68 15.34 23.45 -14.92
CA VAL A 68 15.37 24.26 -13.69
C VAL A 68 13.97 24.28 -13.09
N LEU A 69 13.86 23.94 -11.81
CA LEU A 69 12.58 23.87 -11.12
C LEU A 69 12.15 25.24 -10.63
N SER A 70 10.84 25.46 -10.63
CA SER A 70 10.21 26.72 -10.21
C SER A 70 9.18 26.47 -9.12
N THR A 71 8.85 27.51 -8.35
CA THR A 71 7.71 27.46 -7.43
C THR A 71 6.44 27.07 -8.19
N SER A 72 5.66 26.17 -7.62
CA SER A 72 4.49 25.54 -8.21
C SER A 72 4.73 24.46 -9.24
N ASP A 73 5.97 24.04 -9.51
CA ASP A 73 6.18 22.75 -10.16
C ASP A 73 5.62 21.61 -9.26
N TYR A 74 5.09 20.57 -9.89
CA TYR A 74 4.38 19.47 -9.23
C TYR A 74 5.06 18.13 -9.48
N SER A 75 4.87 17.22 -8.52
CA SER A 75 5.15 15.79 -8.64
C SER A 75 3.95 15.04 -8.07
N ASN A 76 3.08 14.55 -8.96
CA ASN A 76 1.87 13.84 -8.55
C ASN A 76 1.95 12.34 -8.89
N ALA A 77 1.21 11.55 -8.11
CA ALA A 77 1.02 10.12 -8.32
C ALA A 77 -0.47 9.76 -8.33
N GLU A 78 -0.78 8.70 -9.06
CA GLU A 78 -2.09 8.06 -9.10
C GLU A 78 -1.86 6.57 -9.01
N ILE A 79 -2.53 5.92 -8.06
CA ILE A 79 -2.60 4.48 -7.95
C ILE A 79 -4.06 4.11 -8.16
N LYS A 80 -4.34 3.43 -9.27
CA LYS A 80 -5.69 2.94 -9.56
C LYS A 80 -5.97 1.74 -8.66
N ILE A 81 -7.07 1.80 -7.91
CA ILE A 81 -7.52 0.70 -7.05
C ILE A 81 -8.63 -0.07 -7.76
N THR A 82 -9.64 0.64 -8.25
CA THR A 82 -10.69 0.11 -9.12
C THR A 82 -11.00 1.10 -10.25
N ASN A 83 -12.00 0.83 -11.08
CA ASN A 83 -12.49 1.81 -12.07
C ASN A 83 -13.13 3.05 -11.43
N ASP A 84 -13.54 2.95 -10.17
CA ASP A 84 -14.30 3.96 -9.45
C ASP A 84 -13.56 4.48 -8.21
N LYS A 85 -12.28 4.11 -8.05
CA LYS A 85 -11.48 4.41 -6.87
C LYS A 85 -9.99 4.54 -7.19
N TYR A 86 -9.40 5.66 -6.78
CA TYR A 86 -7.98 5.97 -6.99
C TYR A 86 -7.38 6.51 -5.70
N PHE A 87 -6.14 6.14 -5.41
CA PHE A 87 -5.32 6.83 -4.43
C PHE A 87 -4.46 7.88 -5.14
N CYS A 88 -4.59 9.13 -4.70
CA CYS A 88 -3.95 10.29 -5.33
C CYS A 88 -2.94 10.91 -4.35
N VAL A 89 -1.73 11.20 -4.84
CA VAL A 89 -0.72 11.96 -4.09
C VAL A 89 -0.35 13.20 -4.85
N LYS A 90 -0.35 14.34 -4.17
CA LYS A 90 0.04 15.62 -4.75
C LYS A 90 1.18 16.24 -3.96
N THR A 91 2.28 16.51 -4.64
CA THR A 91 3.40 17.27 -4.11
C THR A 91 3.60 18.52 -4.93
N LYS A 92 3.76 19.67 -4.26
CA LYS A 92 4.02 20.96 -4.89
C LYS A 92 5.29 21.58 -4.31
N ILE A 93 6.08 22.22 -5.17
CA ILE A 93 7.17 23.10 -4.75
C ILE A 93 6.59 24.42 -4.25
N ILE A 94 6.78 24.72 -2.97
CA ILE A 94 6.36 25.98 -2.37
C ILE A 94 7.49 27.01 -2.36
N LYS A 95 8.75 26.55 -2.34
CA LYS A 95 9.94 27.39 -2.45
C LYS A 95 11.07 26.61 -3.10
N VAL A 96 11.85 27.25 -3.96
CA VAL A 96 13.01 26.63 -4.60
C VAL A 96 14.08 27.67 -4.93
N SER A 97 15.34 27.29 -4.76
CA SER A 97 16.50 28.08 -5.14
C SER A 97 17.60 27.14 -5.63
N GLN A 98 18.02 27.34 -6.90
CA GLN A 98 19.12 26.61 -7.51
C GLN A 98 18.95 25.08 -7.55
N VAL A 99 17.75 24.62 -7.92
CA VAL A 99 17.47 23.18 -8.04
C VAL A 99 17.00 22.87 -9.46
N THR A 100 17.57 21.81 -10.02
CA THR A 100 17.15 21.24 -11.31
C THR A 100 16.62 19.83 -11.11
N SER A 101 15.66 19.41 -11.93
CA SER A 101 15.43 17.99 -12.19
C SER A 101 16.43 17.48 -13.21
N ASP A 102 16.96 16.27 -13.04
CA ASP A 102 17.87 15.68 -14.03
C ASP A 102 17.79 14.15 -14.10
N VAL A 103 18.11 13.59 -15.27
CA VAL A 103 18.37 12.15 -15.38
C VAL A 103 19.75 11.88 -14.84
N ILE A 104 19.83 10.98 -13.88
CA ILE A 104 21.10 10.47 -13.40
C ILE A 104 21.26 9.07 -13.97
N ASP A 105 22.04 8.98 -15.05
CA ASP A 105 22.46 7.71 -15.61
C ASP A 105 23.29 6.97 -14.54
N LYS A 106 22.75 5.84 -14.06
CA LYS A 106 23.27 5.06 -12.92
C LYS A 106 23.24 5.90 -11.63
N ALA A 107 22.06 6.05 -11.02
CA ALA A 107 21.98 6.55 -9.65
C ALA A 107 22.91 5.69 -8.79
N TRP A 108 24.06 6.23 -8.39
CA TRP A 108 25.17 5.43 -7.85
C TRP A 108 24.84 4.76 -6.50
N SER A 109 23.65 5.01 -5.97
CA SER A 109 23.30 4.77 -4.57
C SER A 109 21.92 4.17 -4.35
N ILE A 110 21.03 4.02 -5.35
CA ILE A 110 19.65 3.53 -5.08
C ILE A 110 19.40 2.15 -5.70
N MET A 111 20.30 1.24 -5.34
CA MET A 111 20.04 -0.19 -5.11
C MET A 111 20.19 -1.13 -6.31
N ASP A 112 21.45 -1.46 -6.62
CA ASP A 112 21.86 -2.80 -7.07
C ASP A 112 23.14 -3.22 -6.32
N GLU A 113 23.16 -4.37 -5.68
CA GLU A 113 24.40 -4.98 -5.14
C GLU A 113 25.44 -5.26 -6.24
N THR A 114 25.00 -5.37 -7.50
CA THR A 114 25.86 -5.75 -8.62
C THR A 114 26.55 -4.58 -9.31
N TYR A 115 26.25 -3.32 -8.96
CA TYR A 115 26.92 -2.12 -9.47
C TYR A 115 26.88 -1.91 -11.00
N THR A 116 26.19 -2.77 -11.76
CA THR A 116 26.44 -2.96 -13.20
C THR A 116 25.22 -2.96 -14.11
N ASN A 117 24.00 -3.00 -13.58
CA ASN A 117 22.81 -3.07 -14.42
C ASN A 117 22.30 -1.68 -14.84
N GLU A 118 22.16 -1.47 -16.15
CA GLU A 118 21.53 -0.30 -16.80
C GLU A 118 20.05 -0.10 -16.43
N GLY A 119 19.51 -0.90 -15.50
CA GLY A 119 18.09 -0.92 -15.11
C GLY A 119 17.71 -0.13 -13.87
N ASN A 120 18.65 0.18 -12.97
CA ASN A 120 18.33 0.82 -11.67
C ASN A 120 18.56 2.32 -11.75
N THR A 121 17.74 2.97 -12.56
CA THR A 121 17.75 4.41 -12.78
C THR A 121 16.54 5.04 -12.10
N LEU A 122 16.79 5.93 -11.13
CA LEU A 122 15.79 6.89 -10.69
C LEU A 122 15.84 8.09 -11.64
N TYR A 123 14.75 8.30 -12.35
CA TYR A 123 14.70 9.29 -13.42
C TYR A 123 14.19 10.63 -12.88
N HIS A 124 14.87 11.73 -13.23
CA HIS A 124 14.38 13.10 -12.98
C HIS A 124 14.23 13.45 -11.49
N ILE A 125 15.28 13.14 -10.74
CA ILE A 125 15.42 13.47 -9.32
C ILE A 125 15.92 14.91 -9.13
N LEU A 126 16.00 15.36 -7.87
CA LEU A 126 16.44 16.71 -7.54
C LEU A 126 17.96 16.81 -7.50
N ARG A 127 18.51 17.83 -8.14
CA ARG A 127 19.95 18.08 -8.21
C ARG A 127 20.28 19.54 -7.89
N SER A 128 21.38 19.76 -7.18
CA SER A 128 21.96 21.09 -6.97
C SER A 128 22.41 21.69 -8.29
N SER A 129 21.98 22.92 -8.60
CA SER A 129 22.57 23.74 -9.67
C SER A 129 23.51 24.82 -9.14
N ASN A 130 23.66 24.96 -7.81
CA ASN A 130 24.59 25.89 -7.18
C ASN A 130 25.94 25.21 -6.90
N GLN A 131 26.97 25.52 -7.70
CA GLN A 131 28.31 24.97 -7.49
C GLN A 131 29.01 25.64 -6.31
N GLY A 132 29.33 24.84 -5.29
CA GLY A 132 30.08 25.24 -4.09
C GLY A 132 29.24 25.86 -2.98
N ASP A 133 27.97 26.13 -3.23
CA ASP A 133 27.06 26.82 -2.31
C ASP A 133 25.72 26.08 -2.17
N TYR A 134 24.82 26.58 -1.32
CA TYR A 134 23.59 25.91 -0.96
C TYR A 134 22.52 26.06 -2.04
N SER A 135 21.83 24.95 -2.29
CA SER A 135 20.56 24.91 -3.00
C SER A 135 19.47 24.47 -2.02
N GLU A 136 18.25 24.92 -2.26
CA GLU A 136 17.13 24.75 -1.32
C GLU A 136 15.85 24.42 -2.06
N ILE A 137 15.05 23.54 -1.48
CA ILE A 137 13.70 23.25 -1.92
C ILE A 137 12.80 22.97 -0.72
N GLU A 138 11.61 23.58 -0.72
CA GLU A 138 10.56 23.33 0.25
C GLU A 138 9.33 22.81 -0.49
N LEU A 139 8.75 21.74 0.06
CA LEU A 139 7.72 20.92 -0.57
C LEU A 139 6.51 20.83 0.35
N GLU A 140 5.33 20.89 -0.25
CA GLU A 140 4.04 20.61 0.41
C GLU A 140 3.43 19.38 -0.24
N SER A 141 3.07 18.38 0.58
CA SER A 141 2.46 17.14 0.12
C SER A 141 1.17 16.82 0.84
N HIS A 142 0.20 16.28 0.11
CA HIS A 142 -1.00 15.66 0.68
C HIS A 142 -1.46 14.49 -0.19
N ALA A 143 -2.32 13.66 0.39
CA ALA A 143 -2.91 12.52 -0.31
C ALA A 143 -4.42 12.46 -0.05
N PHE A 144 -5.14 11.84 -0.99
CA PHE A 144 -6.57 11.63 -0.89
C PHE A 144 -7.00 10.41 -1.70
N VAL A 145 -8.11 9.80 -1.29
CA VAL A 145 -8.82 8.80 -2.07
C VAL A 145 -9.87 9.52 -2.91
N LEU A 146 -9.83 9.32 -4.22
CA LEU A 146 -10.84 9.77 -5.17
C LEU A 146 -11.77 8.59 -5.45
N SER A 147 -13.02 8.63 -4.99
CA SER A 147 -13.95 7.50 -5.11
C SER A 147 -15.37 7.92 -5.51
N ARG A 148 -16.16 6.99 -6.08
CA ARG A 148 -17.61 7.13 -6.28
C ARG A 148 -18.33 5.84 -5.96
N LYS A 149 -19.61 5.92 -5.60
CA LYS A 149 -20.44 4.76 -5.22
C LYS A 149 -20.86 3.91 -6.42
N SER A 150 -21.10 4.55 -7.56
CA SER A 150 -21.47 3.89 -8.81
C SER A 150 -21.05 4.74 -10.01
N ALA A 151 -21.10 4.18 -11.20
CA ALA A 151 -20.74 4.88 -12.45
C ALA A 151 -21.50 6.21 -12.67
N ASN A 152 -22.67 6.39 -12.05
CA ASN A 152 -23.50 7.57 -12.18
C ASN A 152 -23.30 8.61 -11.05
N ASP A 153 -22.57 8.24 -9.99
CA ASP A 153 -22.30 9.14 -8.87
C ASP A 153 -21.08 10.02 -9.14
N PRO A 154 -21.05 11.27 -8.64
CA PRO A 154 -19.86 12.10 -8.73
C PRO A 154 -18.73 11.51 -7.89
N PHE A 155 -17.50 11.74 -8.33
CA PHE A 155 -16.33 11.43 -7.53
C PHE A 155 -16.22 12.38 -6.32
N VAL A 156 -15.76 11.84 -5.20
CA VAL A 156 -15.52 12.53 -3.94
C VAL A 156 -14.07 12.33 -3.52
N ASN A 157 -13.47 13.39 -2.97
CA ASN A 157 -12.12 13.34 -2.41
C ASN A 157 -12.21 13.15 -0.89
N GLU A 158 -11.56 12.10 -0.40
CA GLU A 158 -11.42 11.82 1.02
C GLU A 158 -9.95 11.95 1.41
N PRO A 159 -9.56 13.01 2.16
CA PRO A 159 -8.17 13.21 2.55
C PRO A 159 -7.64 12.08 3.44
N VAL A 160 -6.40 11.67 3.17
CA VAL A 160 -5.69 10.67 3.99
C VAL A 160 -4.27 11.13 4.31
N ARG A 161 -3.74 10.67 5.44
CA ARG A 161 -2.40 11.07 5.91
C ARG A 161 -1.31 10.33 5.15
N ILE A 162 -0.33 11.07 4.64
CA ILE A 162 0.94 10.50 4.19
C ILE A 162 1.73 10.05 5.41
N LYS A 163 2.09 8.77 5.49
CA LYS A 163 2.62 8.18 6.73
C LYS A 163 4.09 8.45 6.97
N GLY A 164 4.87 8.57 5.90
CA GLY A 164 6.31 8.71 6.02
C GLY A 164 6.90 9.53 4.89
N LEU A 165 8.01 10.17 5.21
CA LEU A 165 8.87 10.88 4.28
C LEU A 165 10.15 10.09 4.11
N ILE A 166 10.54 9.85 2.87
CA ILE A 166 11.71 9.08 2.51
C ILE A 166 12.72 10.00 1.84
N ILE A 167 13.97 9.83 2.21
CA ILE A 167 15.10 10.44 1.53
C ILE A 167 16.14 9.38 1.26
N ALA A 168 16.63 9.37 0.03
CA ALA A 168 17.77 8.58 -0.36
C ALA A 168 18.84 9.47 -0.96
N ASP A 169 20.06 9.19 -0.55
CA ASP A 169 21.21 9.68 -1.29
C ASP A 169 21.17 9.09 -2.69
N ALA A 170 21.27 9.94 -3.72
CA ALA A 170 21.11 9.54 -5.10
C ALA A 170 22.40 9.61 -5.92
N GLU A 171 23.46 10.21 -5.37
CA GLU A 171 24.77 10.35 -6.01
C GLU A 171 25.86 10.33 -4.94
N SER A 172 26.98 9.64 -5.21
CA SER A 172 28.12 9.70 -4.29
C SER A 172 28.61 11.14 -4.08
N ALA A 173 28.83 11.48 -2.83
CA ALA A 173 29.31 12.75 -2.37
C ALA A 173 30.80 12.71 -2.01
N ASN A 174 31.45 13.86 -2.21
CA ASN A 174 32.79 14.13 -1.71
C ASN A 174 32.74 14.78 -0.32
N THR A 175 33.92 14.99 0.29
CA THR A 175 34.07 15.45 1.68
C THR A 175 33.28 16.73 2.04
N ASN A 176 33.00 17.60 1.07
CA ASN A 176 32.30 18.88 1.28
C ASN A 176 30.89 18.90 0.68
N GLU A 177 30.40 17.76 0.21
CA GLU A 177 29.07 17.59 -0.35
C GLU A 177 28.18 16.94 0.70
N TYR A 178 26.90 17.31 0.73
CA TYR A 178 25.89 16.63 1.54
C TYR A 178 24.49 17.09 1.21
N LEU A 179 23.55 16.26 1.64
CA LEU A 179 22.13 16.52 1.61
C LEU A 179 21.57 16.52 3.03
N THR A 180 20.67 17.47 3.29
CA THR A 180 19.88 17.52 4.50
C THR A 180 18.40 17.46 4.16
N LEU A 181 17.64 16.88 5.08
CA LEU A 181 16.19 17.03 5.10
C LEU A 181 15.72 17.39 6.50
N THR A 182 14.78 18.31 6.57
CA THR A 182 14.17 18.80 7.79
C THR A 182 12.65 18.67 7.70
N SER A 183 12.05 18.05 8.71
CA SER A 183 10.61 17.92 8.88
C SER A 183 10.25 17.66 10.35
N LYS A 184 8.97 17.73 10.70
CA LYS A 184 8.47 17.31 12.03
C LYS A 184 8.31 15.80 12.09
N GLY A 185 8.96 15.16 13.05
CA GLY A 185 9.10 13.71 13.13
C GLY A 185 10.48 13.30 13.59
N LYS A 186 10.78 12.01 13.50
CA LYS A 186 12.09 11.43 13.86
C LYS A 186 12.66 10.62 12.70
N TRP A 187 13.96 10.75 12.49
CA TRP A 187 14.68 10.11 11.40
C TRP A 187 15.32 8.78 11.81
N ASP A 188 15.19 7.77 10.98
CA ASP A 188 15.92 6.50 11.07
C ASP A 188 16.44 6.08 9.69
N ILE A 189 17.63 5.49 9.66
CA ILE A 189 18.15 4.81 8.47
C ILE A 189 17.46 3.45 8.37
N ILE A 190 16.64 3.24 7.34
CA ILE A 190 15.87 2.01 7.15
C ILE A 190 16.55 0.99 6.24
N GLU A 191 17.52 1.45 5.45
CA GLU A 191 18.33 0.61 4.58
C GLU A 191 19.70 1.26 4.38
N PHE A 192 20.76 0.45 4.40
CA PHE A 192 22.12 0.89 4.14
C PHE A 192 22.82 -0.13 3.27
N VAL A 193 23.31 0.32 2.12
CA VAL A 193 24.03 -0.51 1.16
C VAL A 193 25.50 -0.12 1.23
N ASN A 194 26.36 -1.11 1.44
CA ASN A 194 27.80 -0.95 1.50
C ASN A 194 28.49 -1.98 0.61
N LEU A 195 28.94 -1.54 -0.56
CA LEU A 195 29.54 -2.43 -1.57
C LEU A 195 31.08 -2.41 -1.52
N ILE A 196 31.63 -1.86 -0.44
CA ILE A 196 33.06 -1.83 -0.19
C ILE A 196 33.43 -3.01 0.70
N THR A 197 34.33 -3.86 0.23
CA THR A 197 34.72 -5.06 0.98
C THR A 197 35.79 -4.81 2.05
N ASP A 198 36.73 -3.85 1.89
CA ASP A 198 37.82 -3.67 2.89
C ASP A 198 38.52 -2.28 2.91
N ASN A 199 37.97 -1.24 2.26
CA ASN A 199 38.70 0.02 2.10
C ASN A 199 38.28 1.11 3.11
N ILE A 200 39.11 1.34 4.13
CA ILE A 200 38.97 2.35 5.19
C ILE A 200 38.97 3.80 4.65
N LYS A 201 39.29 3.99 3.36
CA LYS A 201 39.34 5.32 2.74
C LYS A 201 37.96 5.98 2.62
N TYR A 202 36.91 5.18 2.44
CA TYR A 202 35.57 5.69 2.18
C TYR A 202 34.75 5.72 3.47
N ASN A 203 34.02 6.82 3.65
CA ASN A 203 33.23 7.09 4.85
C ASN A 203 31.85 7.55 4.42
N TYR A 204 30.82 6.91 4.98
CA TYR A 204 29.44 7.36 4.89
C TYR A 204 29.05 7.89 6.25
N LYS A 205 28.98 9.22 6.40
CA LYS A 205 28.62 9.84 7.68
C LYS A 205 27.18 10.31 7.68
N ILE A 206 26.58 10.20 8.86
CA ILE A 206 25.21 10.63 9.15
C ILE A 206 25.21 11.52 10.38
N LYS A 207 24.30 12.50 10.43
CA LYS A 207 24.06 13.37 11.60
C LYS A 207 22.55 13.53 11.76
N LYS A 208 22.07 13.45 13.00
CA LYS A 208 20.67 13.71 13.34
C LYS A 208 20.59 14.81 14.39
N VAL A 209 19.76 15.81 14.14
CA VAL A 209 19.57 16.97 15.02
C VAL A 209 18.09 17.13 15.31
N THR A 210 17.74 17.36 16.58
CA THR A 210 16.44 17.91 16.97
C THR A 210 16.57 19.43 17.06
N ASN A 211 15.77 20.15 16.30
CA ASN A 211 15.78 21.61 16.23
C ASN A 211 14.87 22.21 17.32
N ILE A 212 14.99 23.52 17.54
CA ILE A 212 14.23 24.24 18.59
C ILE A 212 12.74 24.32 18.26
N ASP A 213 12.37 24.27 16.99
CA ASP A 213 11.00 24.34 16.47
C ASP A 213 10.30 22.97 16.40
N ASN A 214 10.80 21.98 17.15
CA ASN A 214 10.35 20.57 17.14
C ASN A 214 10.47 19.87 15.77
N THR A 215 11.17 20.44 14.80
CA THR A 215 11.58 19.68 13.61
C THR A 215 12.82 18.83 13.93
N SER A 216 13.06 17.80 13.13
CA SER A 216 14.32 17.08 13.12
C SER A 216 14.96 17.13 11.74
N THR A 217 16.30 17.19 11.75
CA THR A 217 17.13 17.22 10.56
C THR A 217 17.99 15.98 10.49
N ILE A 218 17.97 15.27 9.37
CA ILE A 218 19.03 14.32 9.02
C ILE A 218 19.96 14.94 7.99
N THR A 219 21.25 14.72 8.15
CA THR A 219 22.29 14.99 7.13
C THR A 219 22.91 13.67 6.73
N MET A 220 22.99 13.42 5.42
CA MET A 220 23.60 12.22 4.84
C MET A 220 24.58 12.61 3.74
N GLY A 221 25.43 11.66 3.35
CA GLY A 221 26.37 11.85 2.24
C GLY A 221 27.41 12.94 2.48
N TYR A 222 27.82 13.22 3.73
CA TYR A 222 29.04 14.02 3.97
C TYR A 222 30.20 13.09 4.29
N GLY A 223 31.15 12.98 3.38
CA GLY A 223 32.23 12.00 3.44
C GLY A 223 32.77 11.69 2.05
N GLN A 224 33.67 10.73 1.92
CA GLN A 224 33.95 10.13 0.60
C GLN A 224 33.16 8.83 0.57
N ASP A 225 31.92 8.85 0.09
CA ASP A 225 30.94 7.78 0.29
C ASP A 225 30.77 6.86 -0.94
N LYS A 226 31.76 6.87 -1.84
CA LYS A 226 31.76 6.05 -3.06
C LYS A 226 31.32 4.61 -2.78
N ALA A 227 30.33 4.11 -3.49
CA ALA A 227 29.80 2.74 -3.32
C ALA A 227 29.08 2.45 -2.01
N GLN A 228 28.61 3.49 -1.34
CA GLN A 228 27.79 3.41 -0.15
C GLN A 228 26.56 4.30 -0.32
N ALA A 229 25.46 3.89 0.29
CA ALA A 229 24.20 4.62 0.19
C ALA A 229 23.29 4.30 1.36
N ALA A 230 22.50 5.28 1.79
CA ALA A 230 21.47 5.07 2.78
C ALA A 230 20.12 5.59 2.30
N ILE A 231 19.07 4.88 2.73
CA ILE A 231 17.71 5.39 2.74
C ILE A 231 17.34 5.70 4.18
N ALA A 232 16.90 6.94 4.40
CA ALA A 232 16.32 7.36 5.67
C ALA A 232 14.82 7.58 5.53
N MET A 233 14.11 7.27 6.61
CA MET A 233 12.70 7.52 6.75
C MET A 233 12.45 8.41 7.95
N LEU A 234 11.47 9.29 7.80
CA LEU A 234 10.84 10.00 8.90
C LEU A 234 9.37 9.61 8.97
N ASN A 235 8.92 9.15 10.14
CA ASN A 235 7.51 9.11 10.47
C ASN A 235 7.09 10.49 10.97
N PHE A 236 6.02 11.04 10.41
CA PHE A 236 5.55 12.37 10.76
C PHE A 236 4.93 12.39 12.16
N ASP A 237 5.33 13.37 12.97
CA ASP A 237 4.65 13.61 14.25
C ASP A 237 3.20 14.07 14.02
N ALA A 238 2.34 13.87 15.01
CA ALA A 238 0.91 14.22 14.89
C ALA A 238 0.66 15.71 14.56
N ASP A 239 1.57 16.60 14.96
CA ASP A 239 1.51 18.04 14.71
C ASP A 239 2.23 18.47 13.41
N ALA A 240 2.70 17.51 12.60
CA ALA A 240 3.19 17.75 11.25
C ALA A 240 2.06 17.99 10.25
N TYR A 241 0.88 17.42 10.52
CA TYR A 241 -0.27 17.46 9.62
C TYR A 241 -1.11 18.72 9.85
N SER A 242 -1.53 19.36 8.76
CA SER A 242 -2.63 20.33 8.81
C SER A 242 -3.96 19.66 9.17
N SER A 243 -5.02 20.46 9.34
CA SER A 243 -6.35 19.94 9.67
C SER A 243 -6.93 19.09 8.54
N LEU A 244 -7.94 18.26 8.86
CA LEU A 244 -8.69 17.49 7.86
C LEU A 244 -9.25 18.39 6.75
N SER A 245 -9.77 19.58 7.10
CA SER A 245 -10.27 20.58 6.15
C SER A 245 -9.20 21.13 5.21
N ASP A 246 -7.93 21.01 5.57
CA ASP A 246 -6.78 21.39 4.76
C ASP A 246 -6.01 20.15 4.25
N SER A 247 -6.71 19.01 4.19
CA SER A 247 -6.25 17.75 3.57
C SER A 247 -5.01 17.12 4.19
N TYR A 248 -4.76 17.33 5.49
CA TYR A 248 -3.61 16.74 6.19
C TYR A 248 -2.26 17.01 5.51
N LYS A 249 -2.09 18.21 4.94
CA LYS A 249 -0.83 18.60 4.29
C LYS A 249 0.33 18.51 5.26
N VAL A 250 1.47 18.10 4.73
CA VAL A 250 2.76 18.08 5.41
C VAL A 250 3.78 18.88 4.62
N ASN A 251 4.64 19.60 5.34
CA ASN A 251 5.69 20.43 4.76
C ASN A 251 7.06 19.89 5.16
N TYR A 252 8.00 19.90 4.23
CA TYR A 252 9.37 19.48 4.48
C TYR A 252 10.35 20.21 3.57
N LYS A 253 11.58 20.32 4.06
CA LYS A 253 12.63 21.13 3.46
C LYS A 253 13.86 20.29 3.19
N SER A 254 14.44 20.42 2.01
CA SER A 254 15.77 19.93 1.72
C SER A 254 16.73 21.08 1.46
N THR A 255 17.94 20.96 1.99
CA THR A 255 19.08 21.76 1.53
C THR A 255 20.20 20.83 1.11
N PHE A 256 20.86 21.15 0.03
CA PHE A 256 22.01 20.39 -0.45
C PHE A 256 23.16 21.35 -0.73
N LYS A 257 24.34 20.95 -0.28
CA LYS A 257 25.59 21.65 -0.56
C LYS A 257 26.39 20.75 -1.48
N GLY A 258 26.67 21.24 -2.68
CA GLY A 258 27.41 20.46 -3.68
C GLY A 258 28.58 21.23 -4.24
N THR A 259 29.76 20.61 -4.31
CA THR A 259 30.91 21.11 -5.05
C THR A 259 31.01 20.49 -6.45
N GLY A 260 30.10 19.56 -6.78
CA GLY A 260 29.95 18.80 -8.02
C GLY A 260 28.50 18.39 -8.28
N ARG A 261 28.21 17.08 -8.44
CA ARG A 261 26.87 16.54 -8.71
C ARG A 261 26.23 16.05 -7.41
N THR A 262 25.64 16.95 -6.62
CA THR A 262 24.86 16.55 -5.43
C THR A 262 23.40 16.41 -5.80
N SER A 263 22.86 15.23 -5.54
CA SER A 263 21.48 14.89 -5.92
C SER A 263 20.80 14.09 -4.83
N ILE A 264 19.48 14.20 -4.78
CA ILE A 264 18.64 13.64 -3.73
C ILE A 264 17.40 13.04 -4.38
N SER A 265 17.03 11.85 -3.92
CA SER A 265 15.73 11.27 -4.20
C SER A 265 14.84 11.44 -2.99
N ILE A 266 13.65 12.00 -3.21
CA ILE A 266 12.62 12.12 -2.17
C ILE A 266 11.51 11.16 -2.54
N GLY A 267 11.13 10.33 -1.57
CA GLY A 267 9.98 9.45 -1.68
C GLY A 267 8.96 9.77 -0.61
N LEU A 268 7.73 9.33 -0.85
CA LEU A 268 6.68 9.31 0.15
C LEU A 268 6.32 7.87 0.42
N LEU A 269 6.09 7.57 1.68
CA LEU A 269 5.54 6.29 2.06
C LEU A 269 4.06 6.32 1.71
N THR A 270 3.67 5.49 0.75
CA THR A 270 2.25 5.32 0.42
C THR A 270 1.52 4.75 1.63
N PRO A 271 0.22 5.08 1.84
CA PRO A 271 -0.53 4.48 2.91
C PRO A 271 -0.50 2.97 2.70
N TYR A 272 -0.03 2.30 3.74
CA TYR A 272 -0.14 0.86 3.86
C TYR A 272 -1.64 0.57 3.87
N ALA A 273 -2.06 -0.31 2.98
CA ALA A 273 -3.44 -0.69 2.85
C ALA A 273 -3.47 -2.19 2.68
N ASP A 274 -4.31 -2.79 3.49
CA ASP A 274 -4.73 -4.17 3.35
C ASP A 274 -5.98 -4.19 2.46
N PHE A 275 -6.03 -5.16 1.54
CA PHE A 275 -7.04 -5.28 0.50
C PHE A 275 -7.60 -6.69 0.48
N GLY A 276 -8.87 -6.82 0.13
CA GLY A 276 -9.41 -8.13 -0.19
C GLY A 276 -8.87 -8.65 -1.52
N ASP A 277 -8.65 -9.94 -1.60
CA ASP A 277 -7.98 -10.62 -2.71
C ASP A 277 -8.93 -11.59 -3.47
N ALA A 278 -10.20 -11.69 -3.05
CA ALA A 278 -11.24 -12.39 -3.80
C ALA A 278 -11.35 -11.85 -5.24
N PRO A 279 -11.97 -12.58 -6.20
CA PRO A 279 -12.07 -12.10 -7.57
C PRO A 279 -12.64 -10.68 -7.67
N GLU A 280 -12.18 -9.89 -8.65
CA GLU A 280 -12.50 -8.45 -8.79
C GLU A 280 -13.99 -8.10 -8.63
N SER A 281 -14.90 -9.00 -9.04
CA SER A 281 -16.34 -8.81 -8.90
C SER A 281 -16.84 -8.68 -7.45
N TYR A 282 -16.09 -9.19 -6.48
CA TYR A 282 -16.36 -9.10 -5.03
C TYR A 282 -15.93 -7.76 -4.42
N GLY A 283 -15.33 -6.87 -5.22
CA GLY A 283 -14.96 -5.51 -4.83
C GLY A 283 -13.62 -5.41 -4.10
N ALA A 284 -13.18 -4.17 -3.88
CA ALA A 284 -11.88 -3.80 -3.33
C ALA A 284 -12.05 -3.02 -2.01
N PRO A 285 -12.41 -3.68 -0.90
CA PRO A 285 -12.38 -3.03 0.41
C PRO A 285 -10.95 -2.61 0.73
N ILE A 286 -10.81 -1.48 1.41
CA ILE A 286 -9.51 -0.99 1.89
C ILE A 286 -9.55 -0.91 3.40
N HIS A 287 -8.56 -1.52 4.04
CA HIS A 287 -8.21 -1.26 5.43
C HIS A 287 -6.92 -0.43 5.47
N PHE A 288 -7.05 0.88 5.65
CA PHE A 288 -5.89 1.76 5.77
C PHE A 288 -5.16 1.47 7.06
N ILE A 289 -3.91 1.09 6.96
CA ILE A 289 -3.04 0.86 8.11
C ILE A 289 -2.62 2.21 8.67
N ASP A 290 -3.25 2.60 9.78
CA ASP A 290 -3.02 3.90 10.39
C ASP A 290 -1.65 4.01 11.06
N ASN A 291 -1.15 2.89 11.58
CA ASN A 291 -0.01 2.83 12.47
C ASN A 291 1.18 2.10 11.85
N VAL A 292 1.86 2.77 10.91
CA VAL A 292 3.16 2.30 10.41
C VAL A 292 4.15 2.33 11.57
N GLN A 293 4.57 1.15 12.01
CA GLN A 293 5.59 1.00 13.04
C GLN A 293 6.97 1.01 12.41
N LEU A 294 7.88 1.75 13.02
CA LEU A 294 9.26 1.86 12.59
C LEU A 294 10.14 1.21 13.64
N ARG A 295 10.83 0.13 13.26
CA ARG A 295 11.99 -0.34 13.99
C ARG A 295 13.07 0.73 13.85
N LYS A 296 13.49 1.31 14.96
CA LYS A 296 14.55 2.32 14.97
C LYS A 296 15.88 1.74 14.53
N ASP A 297 16.72 2.58 13.94
CA ASP A 297 18.14 2.25 13.83
C ASP A 297 18.81 2.32 15.22
N ASN A 298 20.01 1.75 15.33
CA ASN A 298 20.72 1.73 16.60
C ASN A 298 21.61 2.98 16.86
N LEU A 299 21.34 4.09 16.17
CA LEU A 299 22.09 5.34 16.33
C LEU A 299 21.41 6.29 17.33
N GLY A 300 20.09 6.19 17.47
CA GLY A 300 19.26 7.06 18.30
C GLY A 300 18.75 8.31 17.56
N ASP A 301 17.92 9.11 18.25
CA ASP A 301 17.20 10.25 17.66
C ASP A 301 18.10 11.49 17.45
N LYS A 302 19.19 11.60 18.23
CA LYS A 302 20.18 12.69 18.13
C LYS A 302 21.56 12.08 18.01
N VAL A 303 22.21 12.35 16.88
CA VAL A 303 23.48 11.73 16.52
C VAL A 303 24.44 12.83 16.12
N ALA A 304 25.60 12.89 16.78
CA ALA A 304 26.73 13.68 16.30
C ALA A 304 27.18 13.15 14.92
N GLU A 305 28.17 13.79 14.32
CA GLU A 305 28.75 13.25 13.09
C GLU A 305 29.33 11.84 13.34
N THR A 306 28.70 10.83 12.73
CA THR A 306 29.04 9.41 12.94
C THR A 306 29.21 8.72 11.59
N ASN A 307 30.32 7.99 11.42
CA ASN A 307 30.56 7.19 10.23
C ASN A 307 29.91 5.80 10.37
N ILE A 308 28.91 5.51 9.55
CA ILE A 308 28.28 4.19 9.46
C ILE A 308 28.94 3.31 8.38
N GLY A 309 29.64 3.90 7.42
CA GLY A 309 30.24 3.18 6.28
C GLY A 309 31.33 2.18 6.64
N THR A 310 32.00 2.34 7.78
CA THR A 310 32.98 1.37 8.29
C THR A 310 32.52 0.68 9.58
N SER A 311 31.28 0.93 10.00
CA SER A 311 30.77 0.42 11.27
C SER A 311 30.37 -1.05 11.14
N LYS A 312 30.92 -1.90 12.00
CA LYS A 312 30.49 -3.30 12.14
C LYS A 312 29.30 -3.47 13.10
N SER A 313 28.98 -2.43 13.87
CA SER A 313 27.92 -2.45 14.87
C SER A 313 26.67 -1.72 14.41
N PHE A 314 26.72 -0.97 13.30
CA PHE A 314 25.54 -0.28 12.79
C PHE A 314 24.48 -1.29 12.36
N VAL A 315 23.25 -1.07 12.80
CA VAL A 315 22.09 -1.85 12.44
C VAL A 315 21.03 -0.88 11.94
N ALA A 316 20.66 -1.04 10.67
CA ALA A 316 19.57 -0.29 10.08
C ALA A 316 18.24 -0.64 10.75
N GLY A 317 17.38 0.36 10.84
CA GLY A 317 15.99 0.23 11.26
C GLY A 317 15.16 -0.52 10.22
N GLY A 318 13.88 -0.20 10.17
CA GLY A 318 13.01 -0.70 9.12
C GLY A 318 11.53 -0.59 9.46
N LEU A 319 10.69 -0.91 8.49
CA LEU A 319 9.26 -0.95 8.68
C LEU A 319 8.90 -2.25 9.42
N GLU A 320 8.12 -2.12 10.49
CA GLU A 320 7.54 -3.24 11.23
C GLU A 320 6.10 -3.44 10.78
N LYS A 321 5.65 -4.71 10.86
CA LYS A 321 4.24 -5.01 10.63
C LYS A 321 3.37 -4.20 11.60
N PRO A 322 2.22 -3.68 11.14
CA PRO A 322 1.34 -2.89 11.99
C PRO A 322 0.87 -3.71 13.20
N ASN A 323 0.86 -3.09 14.38
CA ASN A 323 0.23 -3.66 15.57
C ASN A 323 -1.21 -3.14 15.70
N THR A 324 -2.02 -3.42 14.69
CA THR A 324 -3.44 -3.06 14.62
C THR A 324 -4.33 -4.21 15.11
N ASN A 325 -5.64 -3.98 15.19
CA ASN A 325 -6.62 -5.04 15.36
C ASN A 325 -6.66 -5.90 14.10
N TYR A 326 -6.66 -7.22 14.24
CA TYR A 326 -6.64 -8.15 13.10
C TYR A 326 -7.35 -9.48 13.39
N VAL A 327 -7.72 -10.22 12.34
CA VAL A 327 -8.26 -11.58 12.36
C VAL A 327 -7.14 -12.61 12.11
N GLY A 328 -7.36 -13.86 12.48
CA GLY A 328 -6.33 -14.89 12.28
C GLY A 328 -5.13 -14.76 13.22
N THR A 329 -3.96 -15.20 12.76
CA THR A 329 -2.70 -15.20 13.54
C THR A 329 -1.65 -14.23 13.02
N LEU A 330 -1.69 -13.93 11.72
CA LEU A 330 -0.93 -12.85 11.10
C LEU A 330 -1.82 -11.60 11.08
N GLY A 331 -1.20 -10.42 11.06
CA GLY A 331 -1.95 -9.17 10.96
C GLY A 331 -1.65 -8.52 9.61
N PRO A 332 -2.31 -7.38 9.31
CA PRO A 332 -2.61 -6.98 7.95
C PRO A 332 -1.33 -6.88 7.14
N ASP A 333 -1.28 -7.61 6.04
CA ASP A 333 -0.28 -7.35 5.03
C ASP A 333 -0.64 -6.09 4.23
N ALA A 334 0.36 -5.48 3.61
CA ALA A 334 0.17 -4.23 2.91
C ALA A 334 0.59 -4.40 1.47
N ASN A 335 -0.34 -4.09 0.59
CA ASN A 335 -0.14 -4.16 -0.84
C ASN A 335 -0.32 -2.77 -1.45
N PRO A 336 0.39 -2.43 -2.55
CA PRO A 336 0.17 -1.16 -3.22
C PRO A 336 -1.14 -1.14 -4.02
N MET A 337 -1.73 -2.31 -4.30
CA MET A 337 -2.99 -2.49 -5.03
C MET A 337 -3.63 -3.84 -4.66
N PRO A 338 -4.94 -4.02 -4.89
CA PRO A 338 -5.59 -5.32 -4.72
C PRO A 338 -4.94 -6.40 -5.58
N VAL A 339 -4.73 -7.60 -5.03
CA VAL A 339 -4.12 -8.72 -5.73
C VAL A 339 -5.15 -9.82 -5.97
N TYR A 340 -6.16 -9.54 -6.81
CA TYR A 340 -7.25 -10.47 -7.03
C TYR A 340 -6.79 -11.85 -7.52
N SER A 341 -7.36 -12.88 -6.93
CA SER A 341 -7.06 -14.27 -7.25
C SER A 341 -8.33 -15.12 -7.31
N LYS A 342 -8.24 -16.26 -7.99
CA LYS A 342 -9.37 -17.21 -8.06
C LYS A 342 -9.47 -18.04 -6.77
N ASP A 343 -8.36 -18.23 -6.09
CA ASP A 343 -8.25 -19.03 -4.88
C ASP A 343 -8.32 -18.22 -3.59
N ALA A 344 -8.40 -16.89 -3.68
CA ALA A 344 -8.31 -15.97 -2.54
C ALA A 344 -7.00 -16.21 -1.75
N LEU A 345 -5.87 -16.21 -2.49
CA LEU A 345 -4.51 -16.31 -1.97
C LEU A 345 -3.56 -15.35 -2.73
N GLY A 346 -4.02 -14.27 -3.35
CA GLY A 346 -3.22 -13.45 -4.25
C GLY A 346 -2.11 -12.68 -3.55
N ASP A 347 -2.38 -12.21 -2.34
CA ASP A 347 -1.52 -11.47 -1.41
C ASP A 347 -0.89 -12.33 -0.31
N ASP A 348 -1.16 -13.64 -0.28
CA ASP A 348 -0.49 -14.66 0.56
C ASP A 348 1.03 -14.80 0.34
N TYR A 349 1.70 -13.83 -0.26
CA TYR A 349 3.07 -13.95 -0.71
C TYR A 349 3.86 -12.68 -0.52
N THR A 350 5.01 -12.82 0.15
CA THR A 350 6.07 -11.82 0.10
C THR A 350 7.10 -12.20 -0.95
N TYR A 351 7.88 -11.22 -1.38
CA TYR A 351 8.97 -11.44 -2.34
C TYR A 351 10.31 -11.13 -1.68
N ASN A 352 11.25 -12.07 -1.77
CA ASN A 352 12.64 -11.81 -1.44
C ASN A 352 13.24 -10.81 -2.44
N TYR A 353 14.41 -10.29 -2.07
CA TYR A 353 15.27 -9.42 -2.89
C TYR A 353 15.49 -9.95 -4.32
N ASP A 354 15.66 -11.26 -4.48
CA ASP A 354 15.90 -11.94 -5.76
C ASP A 354 14.60 -12.24 -6.55
N GLY A 355 13.45 -11.78 -6.06
CA GLY A 355 12.14 -12.05 -6.64
C GLY A 355 11.59 -13.44 -6.31
N THR A 356 12.26 -14.22 -5.45
CA THR A 356 11.68 -15.49 -4.99
C THR A 356 10.49 -15.23 -4.09
N ARG A 357 9.41 -15.96 -4.37
CA ARG A 357 8.13 -15.88 -3.67
C ARG A 357 8.21 -16.67 -2.36
N ASN A 358 7.96 -16.03 -1.22
CA ASN A 358 7.75 -16.71 0.06
C ASN A 358 6.27 -16.71 0.39
N VAL A 359 5.73 -17.88 0.73
CA VAL A 359 4.33 -18.02 1.14
C VAL A 359 4.15 -17.51 2.57
N LEU A 360 3.22 -16.59 2.77
CA LEU A 360 2.69 -16.20 4.06
C LEU A 360 1.62 -17.23 4.46
N THR A 361 2.03 -18.40 4.95
CA THR A 361 1.11 -19.53 5.21
C THR A 361 0.00 -19.29 6.23
N ASN A 362 0.02 -18.12 6.88
CA ASN A 362 -0.86 -17.74 7.97
C ASN A 362 -1.62 -16.43 7.71
N GLU A 363 -1.50 -15.84 6.51
CA GLU A 363 -2.27 -14.62 6.19
C GLU A 363 -3.77 -14.97 6.12
N GLU A 364 -4.16 -15.93 5.28
CA GLU A 364 -5.56 -16.40 5.20
C GLU A 364 -5.88 -17.55 6.19
N ASP A 365 -5.68 -17.31 7.49
CA ASP A 365 -5.90 -18.33 8.54
C ASP A 365 -7.06 -18.05 9.52
N SER A 366 -7.85 -16.98 9.30
CA SER A 366 -9.01 -16.68 10.13
C SER A 366 -10.19 -17.65 9.91
N TRP A 367 -10.32 -18.24 8.72
CA TRP A 367 -11.44 -19.12 8.39
C TRP A 367 -11.24 -20.58 8.85
N PRO A 368 -12.24 -21.21 9.49
CA PRO A 368 -12.08 -22.57 9.98
C PRO A 368 -11.85 -23.59 8.85
N LYS A 369 -10.80 -24.40 8.98
CA LYS A 369 -10.44 -25.47 8.01
C LYS A 369 -11.62 -26.40 7.64
N LYS A 370 -12.53 -26.67 8.59
CA LYS A 370 -13.75 -27.48 8.35
C LYS A 370 -14.73 -26.88 7.32
N PHE A 371 -14.59 -25.59 7.02
CA PHE A 371 -15.40 -24.86 6.04
C PHE A 371 -14.61 -24.41 4.80
N GLN A 372 -13.32 -24.73 4.70
CA GLN A 372 -12.52 -24.49 3.50
C GLN A 372 -12.84 -25.49 2.38
N SER A 373 -13.15 -26.75 2.74
CA SER A 373 -13.52 -27.78 1.78
C SER A 373 -14.48 -28.79 2.39
N PHE A 374 -15.68 -28.93 1.83
CA PHE A 374 -16.70 -29.86 2.34
C PHE A 374 -17.67 -30.31 1.25
N SER A 375 -18.29 -31.48 1.47
CA SER A 375 -19.32 -32.02 0.59
C SER A 375 -20.68 -31.41 0.89
N TYR A 376 -21.47 -31.09 -0.14
CA TYR A 376 -22.84 -30.62 0.10
C TYR A 376 -23.80 -31.73 0.57
N LYS A 377 -23.42 -33.02 0.51
CA LYS A 377 -24.31 -34.17 0.82
C LYS A 377 -23.88 -35.11 1.95
N THR A 378 -22.62 -35.20 2.38
CA THR A 378 -22.18 -36.30 3.27
C THR A 378 -21.62 -35.88 4.63
N VAL A 379 -22.36 -36.32 5.67
CA VAL A 379 -22.01 -36.96 6.97
C VAL A 379 -20.73 -36.52 7.72
N ASP A 380 -20.79 -35.36 8.37
CA ASP A 380 -20.43 -35.19 9.80
C ASP A 380 -20.80 -33.77 10.24
N SER A 381 -21.98 -33.60 10.86
CA SER A 381 -22.53 -32.33 11.41
C SER A 381 -22.67 -31.11 10.46
N ASN A 382 -21.94 -31.02 9.35
CA ASN A 382 -21.99 -29.96 8.35
C ASN A 382 -22.79 -30.42 7.14
N LYS A 383 -24.08 -30.71 7.35
CA LYS A 383 -24.98 -30.66 6.22
C LYS A 383 -24.93 -29.19 5.76
N TYR A 384 -24.71 -28.92 4.47
CA TYR A 384 -24.86 -27.58 3.89
C TYR A 384 -26.31 -27.25 3.44
N PRO A 385 -27.42 -27.92 3.89
CA PRO A 385 -28.75 -27.72 3.34
C PRO A 385 -29.26 -26.35 3.74
N ILE A 386 -30.24 -25.92 2.98
CA ILE A 386 -30.99 -24.71 3.27
C ILE A 386 -31.49 -24.75 4.72
N GLY A 387 -31.30 -23.65 5.44
CA GLY A 387 -31.71 -23.48 6.83
C GLY A 387 -30.75 -23.99 7.89
N ALA A 388 -29.69 -24.73 7.54
CA ALA A 388 -28.64 -25.09 8.47
C ALA A 388 -27.76 -23.88 8.84
N LEU A 389 -26.99 -24.01 9.92
CA LEU A 389 -26.06 -22.97 10.39
C LEU A 389 -24.62 -23.31 10.00
N ILE A 390 -23.91 -22.30 9.51
CA ILE A 390 -22.44 -22.28 9.50
C ILE A 390 -22.02 -21.50 10.73
N SER A 391 -21.45 -22.19 11.72
CA SER A 391 -20.95 -21.60 12.96
C SER A 391 -19.42 -21.59 12.92
N ALA A 392 -18.85 -20.44 12.53
CA ALA A 392 -17.41 -20.23 12.39
C ALA A 392 -16.85 -19.48 13.61
N GLU A 393 -15.87 -20.07 14.26
CA GLU A 393 -15.12 -19.43 15.34
C GLU A 393 -13.89 -18.77 14.71
N ILE A 394 -13.89 -17.45 14.64
CA ILE A 394 -12.86 -16.65 13.97
C ILE A 394 -11.85 -16.17 15.01
N PRO A 395 -10.55 -16.53 14.90
CA PRO A 395 -9.50 -15.96 15.72
C PRO A 395 -9.39 -14.45 15.49
N VAL A 396 -9.14 -13.70 16.56
CA VAL A 396 -8.94 -12.25 16.50
C VAL A 396 -7.85 -11.83 17.48
N LYS A 397 -7.17 -10.73 17.17
CA LYS A 397 -6.32 -10.02 18.12
C LYS A 397 -6.73 -8.56 18.17
N VAL A 398 -7.23 -8.15 19.33
CA VAL A 398 -7.88 -6.85 19.50
C VAL A 398 -7.29 -6.07 20.68
N ASN A 399 -6.67 -4.93 20.38
CA ASN A 399 -6.12 -3.97 21.34
C ASN A 399 -7.05 -2.77 21.61
N ARG A 400 -8.09 -2.57 20.78
CA ARG A 400 -9.13 -1.55 20.94
C ARG A 400 -10.48 -2.11 20.51
N SER A 401 -11.59 -1.69 21.15
CA SER A 401 -12.94 -2.17 20.80
C SER A 401 -13.20 -2.14 19.30
N SER A 402 -13.73 -3.24 18.78
CA SER A 402 -13.85 -3.50 17.34
C SER A 402 -15.21 -4.10 17.00
N VAL A 403 -15.49 -4.24 15.71
CA VAL A 403 -16.62 -4.98 15.16
C VAL A 403 -16.08 -5.93 14.11
N ILE A 404 -16.39 -7.21 14.23
CA ILE A 404 -16.11 -8.19 13.16
C ILE A 404 -17.38 -8.40 12.36
N ALA A 405 -17.27 -8.39 11.04
CA ALA A 405 -18.34 -8.77 10.14
C ALA A 405 -17.85 -9.81 9.13
N GLY A 406 -18.75 -10.63 8.64
CA GLY A 406 -18.43 -11.55 7.57
C GLY A 406 -19.59 -11.86 6.64
N TRP A 407 -19.23 -12.22 5.42
CA TRP A 407 -20.15 -12.49 4.30
C TRP A 407 -19.81 -13.84 3.67
N ILE A 408 -20.83 -14.49 3.10
CA ILE A 408 -20.67 -15.68 2.26
C ILE A 408 -21.60 -15.49 1.07
N ASP A 409 -21.07 -15.50 -0.17
CA ASP A 409 -21.89 -15.41 -1.38
C ASP A 409 -22.59 -16.74 -1.63
N PHE A 410 -23.68 -16.96 -0.90
CA PHE A 410 -24.46 -18.20 -0.99
C PHE A 410 -25.09 -18.36 -2.36
N ASN A 411 -25.42 -17.26 -3.01
CA ASN A 411 -26.25 -17.25 -4.21
C ASN A 411 -25.43 -17.25 -5.51
N LEU A 412 -24.10 -17.15 -5.42
CA LEU A 412 -23.13 -17.06 -6.52
C LEU A 412 -23.54 -16.03 -7.54
N ASN A 413 -23.78 -14.80 -7.10
CA ASN A 413 -23.93 -13.66 -8.01
C ASN A 413 -22.60 -12.94 -8.25
N GLY A 414 -21.51 -13.38 -7.62
CA GLY A 414 -20.18 -12.84 -7.83
C GLY A 414 -19.89 -11.58 -7.01
N LYS A 415 -20.70 -11.28 -5.99
CA LYS A 415 -20.50 -10.17 -5.06
C LYS A 415 -20.98 -10.55 -3.67
N PHE A 416 -20.52 -9.82 -2.65
CA PHE A 416 -21.09 -9.93 -1.31
C PHE A 416 -22.26 -8.96 -1.17
N ASP A 417 -23.42 -9.47 -0.78
CA ASP A 417 -24.62 -8.64 -0.52
C ASP A 417 -24.77 -8.32 0.97
N ASP A 418 -25.33 -7.16 1.31
CA ASP A 418 -25.60 -6.78 2.72
C ASP A 418 -26.47 -7.81 3.45
N SER A 419 -27.35 -8.53 2.74
CA SER A 419 -28.18 -9.59 3.31
C SER A 419 -27.41 -10.86 3.69
N GLU A 420 -26.16 -11.00 3.22
CA GLU A 420 -25.28 -12.13 3.53
C GLU A 420 -24.38 -11.86 4.75
N ARG A 421 -24.45 -10.63 5.28
CA ARG A 421 -23.66 -10.17 6.42
C ARG A 421 -24.13 -10.81 7.73
N VAL A 422 -23.17 -11.19 8.55
CA VAL A 422 -23.32 -11.34 10.00
C VAL A 422 -22.23 -10.51 10.67
N PHE A 423 -22.49 -9.98 11.86
CA PHE A 423 -21.48 -9.19 12.57
C PHE A 423 -21.65 -9.31 14.08
N LYS A 424 -20.56 -9.04 14.81
CA LYS A 424 -20.53 -8.96 16.27
C LYS A 424 -19.57 -7.88 16.72
N LYS A 425 -19.88 -7.26 17.86
CA LYS A 425 -18.92 -6.44 18.59
C LYS A 425 -17.85 -7.35 19.19
N VAL A 426 -16.63 -6.86 19.22
CA VAL A 426 -15.45 -7.54 19.76
C VAL A 426 -14.83 -6.64 20.82
N ASP A 427 -14.71 -7.15 22.04
CA ASP A 427 -14.15 -6.40 23.15
C ASP A 427 -12.62 -6.58 23.21
N VAL A 428 -11.95 -5.68 23.92
CA VAL A 428 -10.49 -5.73 24.07
C VAL A 428 -10.10 -7.02 24.78
N ASN A 429 -9.08 -7.70 24.26
CA ASN A 429 -8.59 -9.03 24.71
C ASN A 429 -9.46 -10.23 24.33
N ASP A 430 -10.55 -10.05 23.58
CA ASP A 430 -11.16 -11.20 22.90
C ASP A 430 -10.10 -11.86 22.00
N SER A 431 -10.07 -13.19 22.03
CA SER A 431 -9.14 -13.98 21.20
C SER A 431 -9.85 -14.72 20.06
N LYS A 432 -11.18 -14.85 20.15
CA LYS A 432 -12.03 -15.49 19.15
C LYS A 432 -13.44 -14.94 19.17
N VAL A 433 -14.12 -14.97 18.03
CA VAL A 433 -15.52 -14.56 17.89
C VAL A 433 -16.31 -15.59 17.10
N LEU A 434 -17.47 -15.99 17.60
CA LEU A 434 -18.38 -16.90 16.90
C LEU A 434 -19.30 -16.13 15.95
N LEU A 435 -19.17 -16.36 14.65
CA LEU A 435 -20.09 -15.89 13.61
C LEU A 435 -20.99 -17.03 13.11
N GLU A 436 -22.28 -16.75 12.93
CA GLU A 436 -23.28 -17.77 12.59
C GLU A 436 -24.15 -17.35 11.41
N TRP A 437 -23.96 -18.00 10.25
CA TRP A 437 -24.77 -17.77 9.06
C TRP A 437 -25.84 -18.85 8.94
N LYS A 438 -27.09 -18.44 8.70
CA LYS A 438 -28.15 -19.35 8.29
C LYS A 438 -28.15 -19.47 6.76
N ILE A 439 -28.00 -20.70 6.26
CA ILE A 439 -27.93 -20.96 4.83
C ILE A 439 -29.28 -20.58 4.17
N PRO A 440 -29.30 -19.65 3.20
CA PRO A 440 -30.53 -19.12 2.63
C PRO A 440 -31.16 -20.05 1.58
N GLN A 441 -32.40 -19.76 1.21
CA GLN A 441 -33.17 -20.56 0.22
C GLN A 441 -32.59 -20.49 -1.19
N ASN A 442 -32.01 -19.35 -1.57
CA ASN A 442 -31.40 -19.12 -2.88
C ASN A 442 -29.95 -19.64 -2.97
N ARG A 443 -29.48 -20.42 -1.99
CA ARG A 443 -28.13 -20.97 -1.98
C ARG A 443 -27.88 -21.85 -3.21
N LYS A 444 -26.69 -21.73 -3.81
CA LYS A 444 -26.19 -22.63 -4.85
C LYS A 444 -25.10 -23.57 -4.29
N PRO A 445 -25.10 -24.87 -4.64
CA PRO A 445 -24.19 -25.89 -4.09
C PRO A 445 -22.81 -25.92 -4.77
N PHE A 446 -22.22 -24.80 -5.15
CA PHE A 446 -20.89 -24.74 -5.77
C PHE A 446 -19.93 -23.90 -4.94
N SER A 447 -18.64 -24.05 -5.20
CA SER A 447 -17.61 -23.26 -4.52
C SER A 447 -17.92 -21.77 -4.59
N THR A 448 -17.67 -21.08 -3.49
CA THR A 448 -17.96 -19.66 -3.30
C THR A 448 -16.84 -19.02 -2.48
N TYR A 449 -16.98 -17.75 -2.15
CA TYR A 449 -16.07 -17.01 -1.27
C TYR A 449 -16.78 -16.64 0.03
N ALA A 450 -15.99 -16.55 1.09
CA ALA A 450 -16.34 -15.86 2.32
C ALA A 450 -15.40 -14.67 2.48
N ARG A 451 -15.87 -13.60 3.10
CA ARG A 451 -15.03 -12.46 3.49
C ARG A 451 -15.19 -12.23 4.97
N ILE A 452 -14.09 -12.03 5.67
CA ILE A 452 -14.05 -11.60 7.06
C ILE A 452 -13.44 -10.20 7.09
N ARG A 453 -14.08 -9.28 7.79
CA ARG A 453 -13.53 -7.94 8.02
C ARG A 453 -13.59 -7.61 9.50
N LEU A 454 -12.49 -7.11 10.03
CA LEU A 454 -12.44 -6.53 11.37
C LEU A 454 -12.36 -5.02 11.24
N PHE A 455 -13.24 -4.31 11.93
CA PHE A 455 -13.33 -2.86 11.90
C PHE A 455 -13.01 -2.29 13.29
N ASP A 456 -12.26 -1.20 13.34
CA ASP A 456 -12.19 -0.39 14.55
C ASP A 456 -13.58 0.22 14.84
N LEU A 457 -14.07 0.11 16.08
CA LEU A 457 -15.44 0.51 16.41
C LEU A 457 -15.73 1.97 16.05
N VAL A 458 -14.73 2.85 16.17
CA VAL A 458 -14.86 4.29 15.86
C VAL A 458 -15.20 4.55 14.38
N GLU A 459 -14.75 3.70 13.47
CA GLU A 459 -14.99 3.86 12.02
C GLU A 459 -16.40 3.44 11.59
N VAL A 460 -17.04 2.58 12.40
CA VAL A 460 -18.35 1.98 12.08
C VAL A 460 -19.41 2.32 13.12
N SER A 461 -19.21 3.39 13.89
CA SER A 461 -20.16 3.83 14.91
C SER A 461 -20.51 5.31 14.82
N LYS A 462 -21.70 5.63 15.31
CA LYS A 462 -22.14 7.01 15.53
C LYS A 462 -21.43 7.59 16.76
N SER A 463 -21.54 8.90 16.98
CA SER A 463 -20.90 9.61 18.09
C SER A 463 -21.18 9.01 19.49
N ASN A 464 -22.27 8.25 19.64
CA ASN A 464 -22.64 7.54 20.86
C ASN A 464 -22.14 6.07 20.92
N GLN A 465 -21.19 5.69 20.07
CA GLN A 465 -20.65 4.32 19.92
C GLN A 465 -21.68 3.25 19.53
N THR A 466 -22.86 3.65 19.03
CA THR A 466 -23.82 2.72 18.43
C THR A 466 -23.35 2.38 17.02
N ILE A 467 -23.27 1.09 16.70
CA ILE A 467 -22.87 0.59 15.38
C ILE A 467 -23.83 1.13 14.31
N ASP A 468 -23.28 1.71 13.25
CA ASP A 468 -24.03 2.06 12.05
C ASP A 468 -23.83 0.94 11.02
N GLU A 469 -24.83 0.06 10.91
CA GLU A 469 -24.77 -1.09 10.01
C GLU A 469 -24.60 -0.71 8.54
N SER A 470 -24.91 0.52 8.14
CA SER A 470 -24.68 0.99 6.77
C SER A 470 -23.19 1.18 6.44
N LEU A 471 -22.34 1.31 7.48
CA LEU A 471 -20.89 1.40 7.34
C LEU A 471 -20.22 0.01 7.30
N LEU A 472 -20.91 -1.03 7.76
CA LEU A 472 -20.48 -2.43 7.66
C LEU A 472 -20.73 -2.98 6.25
N SER A 473 -20.09 -2.41 5.25
CA SER A 473 -20.18 -2.87 3.86
C SER A 473 -19.06 -3.87 3.55
N PRO A 474 -19.26 -4.82 2.63
CA PRO A 474 -18.17 -5.70 2.18
C PRO A 474 -17.11 -4.98 1.33
N SER A 475 -17.36 -3.73 0.90
CA SER A 475 -16.50 -2.98 -0.03
C SER A 475 -16.19 -1.55 0.41
N SER A 476 -16.63 -1.14 1.61
CA SER A 476 -16.29 0.18 2.17
C SER A 476 -14.81 0.29 2.52
N ASP A 477 -14.30 1.51 2.48
CA ASP A 477 -12.96 1.84 2.94
C ASP A 477 -13.02 2.30 4.39
N VAL A 478 -12.08 1.84 5.20
CA VAL A 478 -12.01 2.18 6.63
C VAL A 478 -10.56 2.32 7.07
N VAL A 479 -10.36 2.99 8.20
CA VAL A 479 -9.04 3.09 8.84
C VAL A 479 -8.88 2.02 9.92
N GLY A 480 -7.78 1.29 9.89
CA GLY A 480 -7.49 0.19 10.81
C GLY A 480 -8.30 -1.06 10.53
N GLY A 481 -8.06 -2.09 11.34
CA GLY A 481 -8.63 -3.42 11.10
C GLY A 481 -7.92 -4.19 9.99
N GLU A 482 -8.63 -5.15 9.42
CA GLU A 482 -8.13 -6.09 8.39
C GLU A 482 -9.29 -6.64 7.56
N VAL A 483 -8.98 -7.11 6.36
CA VAL A 483 -9.84 -7.92 5.49
C VAL A 483 -9.13 -9.21 5.10
N GLU A 484 -9.83 -10.33 5.21
CA GLU A 484 -9.38 -11.65 4.74
C GLU A 484 -10.47 -12.26 3.85
N ASP A 485 -10.08 -12.88 2.74
CA ASP A 485 -10.95 -13.49 1.74
C ASP A 485 -10.66 -14.99 1.62
N HIS A 486 -11.72 -15.81 1.67
CA HIS A 486 -11.60 -17.26 1.79
C HIS A 486 -12.34 -17.98 0.68
N HIS A 487 -11.63 -18.74 -0.14
CA HIS A 487 -12.28 -19.64 -1.11
C HIS A 487 -12.82 -20.91 -0.44
N MET A 488 -14.15 -21.03 -0.43
CA MET A 488 -14.87 -22.19 0.09
C MET A 488 -15.11 -23.23 -1.01
N LYS A 489 -14.43 -24.37 -0.94
CA LYS A 489 -14.60 -25.48 -1.89
C LYS A 489 -15.80 -26.35 -1.51
N ILE A 490 -16.88 -26.24 -2.28
CA ILE A 490 -18.07 -27.05 -2.08
C ILE A 490 -18.06 -28.18 -3.11
N LEU A 491 -17.75 -29.38 -2.64
CA LEU A 491 -17.58 -30.54 -3.49
C LEU A 491 -18.93 -31.11 -3.90
N PRO A 492 -19.17 -31.33 -5.21
CA PRO A 492 -20.33 -32.07 -5.64
C PRO A 492 -20.22 -33.52 -5.10
N SER A 493 -21.35 -34.19 -4.92
CA SER A 493 -21.34 -35.61 -4.58
C SER A 493 -20.53 -36.37 -5.61
N ALA A 494 -19.60 -37.23 -5.16
CA ALA A 494 -18.99 -38.20 -6.03
C ALA A 494 -20.12 -38.97 -6.74
N VAL A 495 -20.19 -38.86 -8.06
CA VAL A 495 -21.01 -39.76 -8.86
C VAL A 495 -20.23 -41.07 -8.86
N SER A 496 -20.47 -41.93 -7.87
CA SER A 496 -20.05 -43.33 -8.02
C SER A 496 -20.82 -43.85 -9.23
N ASN A 497 -20.16 -44.05 -10.37
CA ASN A 497 -20.82 -44.70 -11.50
C ASN A 497 -21.24 -46.10 -11.03
N PRO A 498 -22.54 -46.40 -10.90
CA PRO A 498 -22.98 -47.72 -10.44
C PRO A 498 -22.61 -48.84 -11.41
N MET A 499 -22.12 -48.53 -12.63
CA MET A 499 -21.61 -49.50 -13.59
C MET A 499 -20.13 -49.85 -13.44
N ILE A 500 -19.35 -49.15 -12.59
CA ILE A 500 -17.99 -49.59 -12.26
C ILE A 500 -18.11 -50.45 -11.01
N LEU A 501 -18.27 -51.76 -11.19
CA LEU A 501 -18.04 -52.70 -10.10
C LEU A 501 -16.62 -52.47 -9.58
N ASN A 502 -16.48 -52.33 -8.25
CA ASN A 502 -15.22 -52.52 -7.56
C ASN A 502 -14.68 -53.90 -7.92
N SER A 503 -13.87 -53.99 -8.97
CA SER A 503 -13.08 -55.17 -9.25
C SER A 503 -11.91 -55.15 -8.29
N THR A 504 -12.15 -55.57 -7.05
CA THR A 504 -11.07 -56.11 -6.21
C THR A 504 -10.45 -57.24 -7.03
N PRO A 505 -9.16 -57.20 -7.40
CA PRO A 505 -8.54 -58.30 -8.09
C PRO A 505 -8.47 -59.46 -7.10
N ILE A 506 -9.34 -60.45 -7.26
CA ILE A 506 -9.15 -61.76 -6.63
C ILE A 506 -8.03 -62.43 -7.43
N TYR A 507 -6.78 -62.24 -7.00
CA TYR A 507 -5.73 -63.19 -7.35
C TYR A 507 -6.03 -64.50 -6.63
N LYS A 508 -6.76 -65.39 -7.30
CA LYS A 508 -6.71 -66.81 -6.96
C LYS A 508 -5.37 -67.33 -7.47
N SER A 509 -4.52 -67.69 -6.51
CA SER A 509 -3.38 -68.58 -6.73
C SER A 509 -3.87 -69.86 -7.41
N PHE A 510 -3.20 -70.26 -8.49
CA PHE A 510 -3.19 -71.64 -8.95
C PHE A 510 -1.73 -71.99 -9.30
N ASP A 511 -1.19 -72.88 -8.47
CA ASP A 511 -0.03 -73.78 -8.57
C ASP A 511 1.27 -73.33 -9.25
#